data_AF-A0A1C0UW95-F1
#
_entry.id   AF-A0A1C0UW95-F1
#
_cell.length_a   1.000
_cell.length_b   1.000
_cell.length_c   1.000
_cell.angle_alpha   90.00
_cell.angle_beta   90.00
_cell.angle_gamma   90.00
#
_symmetry.space_group_name_H-M   'P 1'
#
loop_
_entity.id
_entity.type
_entity.pdbx_description
1 polymer ?
#
loop_
_entity_poly.entity_id
_entity_poly.type
_entity_poly.pdbx_seq_one_letter_code
_entity_poly.pdbx_strand_id
1 'polypeptide(L)'
;MNYNFFTRNKTSTPQTQPIPGREADMIQGRSGGWMFDAGLWKMLRRCLLVGTAQSTYYAGKQELTEDFVAVVNQAVAENPSRVAEEILYASDGRAINNSAPILALVLLSMGETKEAKQAFAEIFPQVVRTGSHFYEWLNYTKSLRGFGKVVREAGKTWLSREDVKGLAYQLLKYQQRQGFTHRDALRLFHVKPPTENHRQLFEWVVRGWEELPTEIPSQALAQIWWYEWLKRNPEQTHEAILQGRLTHEMAAPVGNMDKAAWQLLFQEMPIGAMLRNLGSLTELGVLRADETANLERVEAVLNNQEHLRKGRIHPIDVLKALKTYESGGRLGRSKKTWTPVPRIVDILEKAVELSFDVVEPTGKVFMHAVDVSGSMGSLVADMGLSCCEIATTMALVTAKAEKNYMIRGFVNEFRELNITAKDSFSSAVRKASNQNFGGTDASVAYDWMIKNKFKADVVCFWTDSESWAGYKHPSQALQEYRKKINPNVKAVYVTLTPYRITLVDPQDPLSWDLAGFDPGTPRIIQMLATGEL
;
A
#
# COMPACT_ATOMS: atom_id res chain seq x y z
N MET A 1 0.61 57.24 -9.24
CA MET A 1 0.28 55.80 -9.29
C MET A 1 0.19 55.41 -10.76
N ASN A 2 1.02 54.48 -11.25
CA ASN A 2 0.91 53.97 -12.62
C ASN A 2 0.44 52.50 -12.59
N TYR A 3 -0.27 52.10 -13.64
CA TYR A 3 -0.81 50.76 -13.78
C TYR A 3 0.19 49.81 -14.48
N ASN A 4 1.50 50.08 -14.43
CA ASN A 4 2.50 49.23 -15.09
C ASN A 4 2.53 47.80 -14.51
N PHE A 5 2.02 47.60 -13.28
CA PHE A 5 1.80 46.28 -12.70
C PHE A 5 0.71 45.45 -13.42
N PHE A 6 -0.20 46.14 -14.15
CA PHE A 6 -1.30 45.55 -14.92
C PHE A 6 -0.96 45.43 -16.42
N THR A 7 -0.14 46.33 -16.97
CA THR A 7 0.19 46.37 -18.42
C THR A 7 1.51 45.70 -18.80
N ARG A 8 2.38 45.33 -17.84
CA ARG A 8 3.57 44.51 -18.13
C ARG A 8 3.15 43.07 -18.43
N ASN A 9 3.66 42.50 -19.52
CA ASN A 9 3.61 41.06 -19.78
C ASN A 9 4.22 40.32 -18.59
N LYS A 10 3.37 39.72 -17.75
CA LYS A 10 3.81 38.85 -16.67
C LYS A 10 4.37 37.57 -17.28
N THR A 11 5.65 37.31 -17.08
CA THR A 11 6.31 36.07 -17.53
C THR A 11 5.96 34.87 -16.64
N SER A 12 5.36 35.11 -15.47
CA SER A 12 4.96 34.08 -14.51
C SER A 12 3.52 34.31 -14.08
N THR A 13 2.76 33.21 -13.99
CA THR A 13 1.38 33.22 -13.53
C THR A 13 1.34 32.71 -12.09
N PRO A 14 0.66 33.41 -11.15
CA PRO A 14 0.45 32.90 -9.81
C PRO A 14 -0.30 31.56 -9.80
N GLN A 15 0.01 30.69 -8.85
CA GLN A 15 -0.63 29.37 -8.73
C GLN A 15 -2.14 29.47 -8.44
N THR A 16 -2.62 30.61 -7.94
CA THR A 16 -4.04 30.89 -7.73
C THR A 16 -4.80 31.24 -9.01
N GLN A 17 -4.16 31.22 -10.17
CA GLN A 17 -4.75 31.48 -11.48
C GLN A 17 -4.31 30.42 -12.49
N PRO A 18 -5.16 30.01 -13.44
CA PRO A 18 -4.74 29.12 -14.52
C PRO A 18 -3.70 29.82 -15.40
N ILE A 19 -2.79 29.04 -15.99
CA ILE A 19 -1.82 29.57 -16.94
C ILE A 19 -2.59 30.08 -18.19
N PRO A 20 -2.38 31.34 -18.62
CA PRO A 20 -3.07 31.90 -19.78
C PRO A 20 -2.87 31.04 -21.03
N GLY A 21 -3.98 30.68 -21.69
CA GLY A 21 -3.99 29.82 -22.88
C GLY A 21 -3.91 28.32 -22.59
N ARG A 22 -3.92 27.91 -21.31
CA ARG A 22 -3.92 26.50 -20.86
C ARG A 22 -5.09 26.19 -19.94
N GLU A 23 -6.09 27.06 -19.87
CA GLU A 23 -7.24 26.95 -18.96
C GLU A 23 -8.00 25.64 -19.13
N ALA A 24 -8.11 25.14 -20.36
CA ALA A 24 -8.77 23.87 -20.68
C ALA A 24 -8.02 22.62 -20.17
N ASP A 25 -6.72 22.72 -19.96
CA ASP A 25 -5.88 21.61 -19.46
C ASP A 25 -5.78 21.61 -17.93
N MET A 26 -6.30 22.67 -17.28
CA MET A 26 -6.09 22.92 -15.87
C MET A 26 -7.40 22.84 -15.08
N ILE A 27 -7.28 22.36 -13.84
CA ILE A 27 -8.36 22.29 -12.87
C ILE A 27 -7.90 22.93 -11.57
N GLN A 28 -8.85 23.47 -10.81
CA GLN A 28 -8.55 24.01 -9.49
C GLN A 28 -8.49 22.86 -8.47
N GLY A 29 -7.36 22.74 -7.78
CA GLY A 29 -7.18 21.83 -6.65
C GLY A 29 -7.98 22.28 -5.43
N ARG A 30 -8.02 21.42 -4.40
CA ARG A 30 -8.82 21.64 -3.20
C ARG A 30 -8.26 22.75 -2.30
N SER A 31 -6.97 23.04 -2.44
CA SER A 31 -6.30 24.17 -1.79
C SER A 31 -6.57 25.53 -2.46
N GLY A 32 -7.28 25.54 -3.60
CA GLY A 32 -7.56 26.76 -4.39
C GLY A 32 -6.47 27.10 -5.42
N GLY A 33 -5.34 26.37 -5.44
CA GLY A 33 -4.35 26.44 -6.52
C GLY A 33 -4.86 25.81 -7.82
N TRP A 34 -4.23 26.14 -8.94
CA TRP A 34 -4.50 25.58 -10.26
C TRP A 34 -3.39 24.62 -10.67
N MET A 35 -3.77 23.45 -11.15
CA MET A 35 -2.88 22.36 -11.57
C MET A 35 -3.41 21.78 -12.88
N PHE A 36 -2.65 20.90 -13.52
CA PHE A 36 -3.15 20.20 -14.70
C PHE A 36 -4.08 19.04 -14.31
N ASP A 37 -5.03 18.70 -15.17
CA ASP A 37 -5.85 17.50 -15.03
C ASP A 37 -4.99 16.25 -15.28
N ALA A 38 -4.85 15.40 -14.27
CA ALA A 38 -4.12 14.13 -14.38
C ALA A 38 -4.81 13.12 -15.30
N GLY A 39 -6.12 13.30 -15.52
CA GLY A 39 -6.97 12.43 -16.32
C GLY A 39 -7.44 11.18 -15.58
N LEU A 40 -8.36 10.47 -16.25
CA LEU A 40 -9.08 9.32 -15.71
C LEU A 40 -8.17 8.20 -15.21
N TRP A 41 -7.22 7.78 -16.05
CA TRP A 41 -6.42 6.58 -15.81
C TRP A 41 -5.38 6.76 -14.69
N LYS A 42 -4.79 7.95 -14.56
CA LYS A 42 -3.88 8.26 -13.44
C LYS A 42 -4.65 8.31 -12.12
N MET A 43 -5.84 8.92 -12.13
CA MET A 43 -6.72 8.94 -10.96
C MET A 43 -7.11 7.52 -10.54
N LEU A 44 -7.52 6.66 -11.49
CA LEU A 44 -7.82 5.26 -11.22
C LEU A 44 -6.64 4.55 -10.54
N ARG A 45 -5.44 4.65 -11.11
CA ARG A 45 -4.22 4.03 -10.56
C ARG A 45 -3.90 4.53 -9.14
N ARG A 46 -4.00 5.84 -8.89
CA ARG A 46 -3.78 6.42 -7.56
C ARG A 46 -4.80 5.89 -6.54
N CYS A 47 -6.08 5.85 -6.88
CA CYS A 47 -7.10 5.29 -5.99
C CYS A 47 -6.87 3.81 -5.69
N LEU A 48 -6.45 3.03 -6.69
CA LEU A 48 -6.16 1.61 -6.51
C LEU A 48 -4.94 1.35 -5.62
N LEU A 49 -3.90 2.17 -5.72
CA LEU A 49 -2.67 2.00 -4.94
C LEU A 49 -2.80 2.55 -3.51
N VAL A 50 -3.36 3.77 -3.37
CA VAL A 50 -3.44 4.50 -2.09
C VAL A 50 -4.71 4.13 -1.30
N GLY A 51 -5.83 3.95 -1.99
CA GLY A 51 -7.16 3.78 -1.40
C GLY A 51 -7.82 5.10 -0.99
N THR A 52 -9.15 5.04 -0.76
CA THR A 52 -10.01 6.21 -0.45
C THR A 52 -10.80 6.06 0.85
N ALA A 53 -10.57 4.99 1.61
CA ALA A 53 -11.32 4.66 2.82
C ALA A 53 -11.01 5.59 4.02
N GLN A 54 -10.04 6.49 3.88
CA GLN A 54 -9.68 7.49 4.87
C GLN A 54 -9.68 8.89 4.28
N SER A 55 -9.92 9.88 5.14
CA SER A 55 -9.84 11.28 4.76
C SER A 55 -8.38 11.68 4.53
N THR A 56 -8.19 12.63 3.63
CA THR A 56 -6.93 13.34 3.42
C THR A 56 -7.03 14.73 4.07
N TYR A 57 -6.00 15.56 3.94
CA TYR A 57 -6.03 16.93 4.47
C TYR A 57 -7.21 17.75 3.92
N TYR A 58 -7.42 17.67 2.61
CA TYR A 58 -8.36 18.53 1.91
C TYR A 58 -9.70 17.87 1.58
N ALA A 59 -9.86 16.56 1.82
CA ALA A 59 -11.06 15.82 1.40
C ALA A 59 -11.45 14.72 2.40
N GLY A 60 -12.75 14.60 2.64
CA GLY A 60 -13.31 13.54 3.48
C GLY A 60 -13.35 12.18 2.78
N LYS A 61 -13.29 11.09 3.54
CA LYS A 61 -13.35 9.71 3.00
C LYS A 61 -14.58 9.41 2.11
N GLN A 62 -15.72 10.06 2.36
CA GLN A 62 -16.93 9.89 1.55
C GLN A 62 -16.74 10.49 0.17
N GLU A 63 -16.37 11.78 0.11
CA GLU A 63 -16.03 12.50 -1.12
C GLU A 63 -14.98 11.73 -1.95
N LEU A 64 -13.87 11.32 -1.33
CA LEU A 64 -12.82 10.56 -2.04
C LEU A 64 -13.31 9.23 -2.60
N THR A 65 -14.19 8.55 -1.87
CA THR A 65 -14.75 7.27 -2.33
C THR A 65 -15.78 7.47 -3.43
N GLU A 66 -16.56 8.55 -3.39
CA GLU A 66 -17.46 8.95 -4.47
C GLU A 66 -16.69 9.29 -5.74
N ASP A 67 -15.61 10.08 -5.64
CA ASP A 67 -14.68 10.37 -6.74
C ASP A 67 -14.12 9.07 -7.34
N PHE A 68 -13.68 8.13 -6.50
CA PHE A 68 -13.15 6.84 -6.95
C PHE A 68 -14.21 6.00 -7.66
N VAL A 69 -15.42 5.91 -7.11
CA VAL A 69 -16.53 5.17 -7.73
C VAL A 69 -16.89 5.77 -9.09
N ALA A 70 -16.96 7.09 -9.18
CA ALA A 70 -17.22 7.80 -10.43
C ALA A 70 -16.13 7.51 -11.48
N VAL A 71 -14.86 7.57 -11.08
CA VAL A 71 -13.70 7.25 -11.92
C VAL A 71 -13.74 5.80 -12.40
N VAL A 72 -14.02 4.83 -11.54
CA VAL A 72 -14.12 3.42 -11.96
C VAL A 72 -15.29 3.23 -12.92
N ASN A 73 -16.46 3.81 -12.66
CA ASN A 73 -17.60 3.71 -13.55
C ASN A 73 -17.30 4.30 -14.94
N GLN A 74 -16.67 5.47 -14.99
CA GLN A 74 -16.25 6.09 -16.25
C GLN A 74 -15.20 5.22 -16.98
N ALA A 75 -14.20 4.71 -16.26
CA ALA A 75 -13.15 3.87 -16.84
C ALA A 75 -13.68 2.52 -17.34
N VAL A 76 -14.67 1.93 -16.64
CA VAL A 76 -15.35 0.70 -17.08
C VAL A 76 -16.18 0.96 -18.33
N ALA A 77 -16.83 2.12 -18.45
CA ALA A 77 -17.56 2.49 -19.66
C ALA A 77 -16.61 2.72 -20.85
N GLU A 78 -15.41 3.25 -20.60
CA GLU A 78 -14.40 3.53 -21.64
C GLU A 78 -13.64 2.27 -22.08
N ASN A 79 -13.09 1.49 -21.13
CA ASN A 79 -12.29 0.29 -21.42
C ASN A 79 -12.26 -0.66 -20.21
N PRO A 80 -13.20 -1.63 -20.13
CA PRO A 80 -13.25 -2.59 -19.02
C PRO A 80 -11.99 -3.47 -18.90
N SER A 81 -11.38 -3.84 -20.02
CA SER A 81 -10.16 -4.67 -20.04
C SER A 81 -8.98 -3.95 -19.39
N ARG A 82 -8.80 -2.65 -19.71
CA ARG A 82 -7.77 -1.82 -19.06
C ARG A 82 -8.04 -1.62 -17.57
N VAL A 83 -9.30 -1.48 -17.15
CA VAL A 83 -9.64 -1.44 -15.71
C VAL A 83 -9.20 -2.74 -15.03
N ALA A 84 -9.42 -3.89 -15.66
CA ALA A 84 -8.98 -5.17 -15.14
C ALA A 84 -7.45 -5.27 -15.00
N GLU A 85 -6.70 -4.77 -15.98
CA GLU A 85 -5.23 -4.67 -15.92
C GLU A 85 -4.75 -3.77 -14.76
N GLU A 86 -5.37 -2.61 -14.56
CA GLU A 86 -5.05 -1.70 -13.45
C GLU A 86 -5.35 -2.34 -12.09
N ILE A 87 -6.48 -3.06 -11.96
CA ILE A 87 -6.82 -3.80 -10.73
C ILE A 87 -5.80 -4.89 -10.44
N LEU A 88 -5.40 -5.67 -11.45
CA LEU A 88 -4.38 -6.72 -11.30
C LEU A 88 -3.04 -6.13 -10.90
N TYR A 89 -2.62 -5.05 -11.58
CA TYR A 89 -1.38 -4.33 -11.29
C TYR A 89 -1.34 -3.92 -9.81
N ALA A 90 -2.38 -3.26 -9.33
CA ALA A 90 -2.46 -2.81 -7.95
C ALA A 90 -2.54 -3.98 -6.95
N SER A 91 -3.31 -5.02 -7.27
CA SER A 91 -3.55 -6.15 -6.37
C SER A 91 -2.32 -7.05 -6.19
N ASP A 92 -1.32 -7.01 -7.08
CA ASP A 92 -0.11 -7.84 -6.95
C ASP A 92 0.95 -7.24 -6.01
N GLY A 93 0.54 -6.85 -4.81
CA GLY A 93 1.43 -6.37 -3.75
C GLY A 93 1.91 -4.92 -3.91
N ARG A 94 1.32 -4.16 -4.86
CA ARG A 94 1.66 -2.74 -5.08
C ARG A 94 0.76 -1.76 -4.34
N ALA A 95 -0.51 -2.12 -4.16
CA ALA A 95 -1.41 -1.33 -3.33
C ALA A 95 -1.08 -1.51 -1.84
N ILE A 96 -1.28 -0.45 -1.05
CA ILE A 96 -1.09 -0.47 0.41
C ILE A 96 -1.92 -1.59 1.05
N ASN A 97 -3.13 -1.81 0.53
CA ASN A 97 -3.98 -2.93 0.87
C ASN A 97 -4.85 -3.32 -0.31
N ASN A 98 -5.51 -4.47 -0.22
CA ASN A 98 -6.33 -5.00 -1.31
C ASN A 98 -7.77 -4.47 -1.33
N SER A 99 -8.16 -3.58 -0.40
CA SER A 99 -9.55 -3.13 -0.26
C SER A 99 -10.03 -2.30 -1.45
N ALA A 100 -9.22 -1.34 -1.92
CA ALA A 100 -9.56 -0.54 -3.09
C ALA A 100 -9.62 -1.36 -4.40
N PRO A 101 -8.65 -2.27 -4.68
CA PRO A 101 -8.77 -3.23 -5.77
C PRO A 101 -10.03 -4.11 -5.69
N ILE A 102 -10.41 -4.59 -4.50
CA ILE A 102 -11.63 -5.41 -4.33
C ILE A 102 -12.90 -4.57 -4.58
N LEU A 103 -12.95 -3.32 -4.13
CA LEU A 103 -14.06 -2.42 -4.44
C LEU A 103 -14.18 -2.16 -5.95
N ALA A 104 -13.07 -1.85 -6.62
CA ALA A 104 -13.04 -1.68 -8.07
C ALA A 104 -13.44 -2.95 -8.83
N LEU A 105 -13.07 -4.14 -8.32
CA LEU A 105 -13.51 -5.43 -8.88
C LEU A 105 -15.04 -5.59 -8.81
N VAL A 106 -15.66 -5.15 -7.71
CA VAL A 106 -17.14 -5.13 -7.59
C VAL A 106 -17.75 -4.17 -8.61
N LEU A 107 -17.19 -2.97 -8.78
CA LEU A 107 -17.68 -1.99 -9.75
C LEU A 107 -17.49 -2.48 -11.20
N LEU A 108 -16.35 -3.09 -11.54
CA LEU A 108 -16.11 -3.73 -12.84
C LEU A 108 -17.17 -4.80 -13.12
N SER A 109 -17.53 -5.59 -12.12
CA SER A 109 -18.58 -6.60 -12.24
C SER A 109 -19.97 -6.01 -12.54
N MET A 110 -20.20 -4.73 -12.28
CA MET A 110 -21.45 -4.01 -12.55
C MET A 110 -21.56 -3.56 -14.02
N GLY A 111 -20.44 -3.36 -14.73
CA GLY A 111 -20.42 -2.92 -16.13
C GLY A 111 -21.28 -3.79 -17.06
N GLU A 112 -22.07 -3.19 -17.94
CA GLU A 112 -23.14 -3.87 -18.68
C GLU A 112 -22.63 -4.71 -19.87
N THR A 113 -21.43 -4.41 -20.38
CA THR A 113 -20.86 -5.06 -21.55
C THR A 113 -20.42 -6.50 -21.24
N LYS A 114 -20.46 -7.36 -22.27
CA LYS A 114 -19.91 -8.73 -22.18
C LYS A 114 -18.44 -8.72 -21.79
N GLU A 115 -17.68 -7.77 -22.34
CA GLU A 115 -16.27 -7.55 -22.02
C GLU A 115 -16.05 -7.30 -20.53
N ALA A 116 -16.82 -6.38 -19.91
CA ALA A 116 -16.71 -6.12 -18.47
C ALA A 116 -16.99 -7.36 -17.61
N LYS A 117 -18.02 -8.15 -17.97
CA LYS A 117 -18.34 -9.39 -17.26
C LYS A 117 -17.24 -10.45 -17.40
N GLN A 118 -16.64 -10.55 -18.59
CA GLN A 118 -15.55 -11.48 -18.87
C GLN A 118 -14.27 -11.07 -18.12
N ALA A 119 -13.88 -9.81 -18.23
CA ALA A 119 -12.72 -9.25 -17.54
C ALA A 119 -12.83 -9.44 -16.02
N PHE A 120 -14.00 -9.17 -15.42
CA PHE A 120 -14.27 -9.47 -14.01
C PHE A 120 -14.02 -10.95 -13.67
N ALA A 121 -14.61 -11.87 -14.45
CA ALA A 121 -14.52 -13.30 -14.17
C ALA A 121 -13.08 -13.83 -14.26
N GLU A 122 -12.30 -13.33 -15.22
CA GLU A 122 -10.91 -13.72 -15.46
C GLU A 122 -9.97 -13.28 -14.33
N ILE A 123 -10.13 -12.05 -13.82
CA ILE A 123 -9.24 -11.53 -12.77
C ILE A 123 -9.69 -11.87 -11.35
N PHE A 124 -10.95 -12.26 -11.16
CA PHE A 124 -11.52 -12.55 -9.84
C PHE A 124 -10.65 -13.45 -8.95
N PRO A 125 -10.19 -14.64 -9.39
CA PRO A 125 -9.39 -15.52 -8.52
C PRO A 125 -8.00 -14.95 -8.19
N GLN A 126 -7.49 -14.04 -9.02
CA GLN A 126 -6.17 -13.41 -8.86
C GLN A 126 -6.20 -12.28 -7.82
N VAL A 127 -7.33 -11.60 -7.69
CA VAL A 127 -7.57 -10.52 -6.71
C VAL A 127 -8.09 -11.11 -5.38
N VAL A 128 -9.07 -12.02 -5.45
CA VAL A 128 -9.77 -12.61 -4.29
C VAL A 128 -9.09 -13.90 -3.85
N ARG A 129 -7.88 -13.76 -3.31
CA ARG A 129 -6.98 -14.90 -3.01
C ARG A 129 -7.26 -15.61 -1.68
N THR A 130 -7.61 -14.86 -0.65
CA THR A 130 -7.76 -15.36 0.74
C THR A 130 -9.22 -15.33 1.19
N GLY A 131 -9.54 -16.07 2.26
CA GLY A 131 -10.86 -16.00 2.90
C GLY A 131 -11.22 -14.59 3.31
N SER A 132 -10.26 -13.81 3.82
CA SER A 132 -10.48 -12.40 4.17
C SER A 132 -10.89 -11.56 2.95
N HIS A 133 -10.24 -11.72 1.79
CA HIS A 133 -10.61 -11.00 0.57
C HIS A 133 -12.00 -11.43 0.09
N PHE A 134 -12.31 -12.72 0.19
CA PHE A 134 -13.61 -13.26 -0.23
C PHE A 134 -14.76 -12.65 0.56
N TYR A 135 -14.63 -12.52 1.87
CA TYR A 135 -15.64 -11.88 2.71
C TYR A 135 -15.74 -10.37 2.52
N GLU A 136 -14.62 -9.70 2.28
CA GLU A 136 -14.63 -8.27 1.95
C GLU A 136 -15.33 -8.02 0.61
N TRP A 137 -15.01 -8.81 -0.41
CA TRP A 137 -15.70 -8.79 -1.69
C TRP A 137 -17.20 -9.07 -1.52
N LEU A 138 -17.56 -10.06 -0.70
CA LEU A 138 -18.94 -10.41 -0.41
C LEU A 138 -19.71 -9.25 0.22
N ASN A 139 -19.07 -8.57 1.17
CA ASN A 139 -19.61 -7.39 1.84
C ASN A 139 -19.86 -6.24 0.85
N TYR A 140 -18.84 -5.83 0.10
CA TYR A 140 -19.00 -4.77 -0.92
C TYR A 140 -20.02 -5.15 -1.98
N THR A 141 -20.01 -6.41 -2.43
CA THR A 141 -21.00 -6.92 -3.39
C THR A 141 -22.41 -6.75 -2.83
N LYS A 142 -22.70 -7.24 -1.62
CA LYS A 142 -24.02 -7.14 -0.99
C LYS A 142 -24.47 -5.68 -0.82
N SER A 143 -23.54 -4.77 -0.51
CA SER A 143 -23.85 -3.36 -0.30
C SER A 143 -24.11 -2.59 -1.60
N LEU A 144 -23.46 -2.98 -2.71
CA LEU A 144 -23.50 -2.21 -3.97
C LEU A 144 -24.35 -2.85 -5.06
N ARG A 145 -24.55 -4.17 -5.02
CA ARG A 145 -25.27 -4.90 -6.08
C ARG A 145 -25.87 -6.24 -5.61
N GLY A 146 -26.69 -6.84 -6.48
CA GLY A 146 -27.21 -8.20 -6.27
C GLY A 146 -26.27 -9.33 -6.70
N PHE A 147 -26.54 -10.53 -6.21
CA PHE A 147 -25.84 -11.79 -6.56
C PHE A 147 -26.39 -12.39 -7.88
N GLY A 148 -26.20 -11.66 -8.98
CA GLY A 148 -26.56 -12.13 -10.32
C GLY A 148 -25.76 -13.38 -10.77
N LYS A 149 -26.00 -13.87 -12.00
CA LYS A 149 -25.35 -15.09 -12.52
C LYS A 149 -23.83 -15.04 -12.39
N VAL A 150 -23.17 -13.99 -12.90
CA VAL A 150 -21.69 -13.89 -12.91
C VAL A 150 -21.09 -13.88 -11.50
N VAL A 151 -21.72 -13.18 -10.56
CA VAL A 151 -21.28 -13.09 -9.15
C VAL A 151 -21.44 -14.45 -8.46
N ARG A 152 -22.57 -15.13 -8.71
CA ARG A 152 -22.81 -16.47 -8.16
C ARG A 152 -21.81 -17.48 -8.69
N GLU A 153 -21.49 -17.44 -9.97
CA GLU A 153 -20.47 -18.31 -10.54
C GLU A 153 -19.07 -18.02 -9.98
N ALA A 154 -18.68 -16.75 -9.83
CA ALA A 154 -17.41 -16.39 -9.19
C ALA A 154 -17.31 -16.94 -7.74
N GLY A 155 -18.37 -16.76 -6.95
CA GLY A 155 -18.44 -17.29 -5.58
C GLY A 155 -18.40 -18.82 -5.51
N LYS A 156 -19.13 -19.50 -6.40
CA LYS A 156 -19.07 -20.97 -6.52
C LYS A 156 -17.68 -21.45 -6.88
N THR A 157 -17.05 -20.87 -7.90
CA THR A 157 -15.70 -21.24 -8.35
C THR A 157 -14.68 -21.08 -7.22
N TRP A 158 -14.79 -20.02 -6.41
CA TRP A 158 -13.91 -19.80 -5.27
C TRP A 158 -14.02 -20.91 -4.21
N LEU A 159 -15.25 -21.35 -3.92
CA LEU A 159 -15.59 -22.37 -2.92
C LEU A 159 -15.42 -23.81 -3.45
N SER A 160 -15.37 -24.01 -4.76
CA SER A 160 -15.21 -25.29 -5.44
C SER A 160 -13.81 -25.49 -6.03
N ARG A 161 -12.81 -24.75 -5.54
CA ARG A 161 -11.42 -24.85 -6.04
C ARG A 161 -10.86 -26.26 -5.86
N GLU A 162 -9.98 -26.68 -6.76
CA GLU A 162 -9.38 -28.02 -6.73
C GLU A 162 -8.56 -28.29 -5.45
N ASP A 163 -7.85 -27.28 -4.96
CA ASP A 163 -7.07 -27.36 -3.72
C ASP A 163 -7.97 -27.29 -2.47
N VAL A 164 -8.55 -28.44 -2.11
CA VAL A 164 -9.42 -28.58 -0.92
C VAL A 164 -8.65 -28.32 0.37
N LYS A 165 -7.37 -28.67 0.43
CA LYS A 165 -6.53 -28.44 1.61
C LYS A 165 -6.31 -26.94 1.83
N GLY A 166 -5.99 -26.20 0.77
CA GLY A 166 -5.90 -24.75 0.79
C GLY A 166 -7.23 -24.10 1.14
N LEU A 167 -8.35 -24.60 0.60
CA LEU A 167 -9.68 -24.14 0.99
C LEU A 167 -9.93 -24.36 2.49
N ALA A 168 -9.72 -25.57 3.00
CA ALA A 168 -9.86 -25.91 4.41
C ALA A 168 -9.04 -24.99 5.32
N TYR A 169 -7.79 -24.69 4.96
CA TYR A 169 -6.96 -23.70 5.65
C TYR A 169 -7.62 -22.32 5.70
N GLN A 170 -8.14 -21.82 4.56
CA GLN A 170 -8.82 -20.52 4.52
C GLN A 170 -10.10 -20.51 5.38
N LEU A 171 -10.90 -21.58 5.31
CA LEU A 171 -12.16 -21.67 6.06
C LEU A 171 -11.93 -21.80 7.56
N LEU A 172 -10.86 -22.49 7.96
CA LEU A 172 -10.46 -22.66 9.34
C LEU A 172 -9.84 -21.39 9.92
N LYS A 173 -8.96 -20.72 9.16
CA LYS A 173 -8.27 -19.49 9.61
C LYS A 173 -9.20 -18.29 9.71
N TYR A 174 -10.19 -18.20 8.81
CA TYR A 174 -11.06 -17.03 8.67
C TYR A 174 -12.53 -17.34 8.93
N GLN A 175 -12.85 -18.10 9.98
CA GLN A 175 -14.21 -18.61 10.26
C GLN A 175 -15.34 -17.57 10.13
N GLN A 176 -15.07 -16.34 10.55
CA GLN A 176 -15.94 -15.19 10.31
C GLN A 176 -15.16 -13.92 9.99
N ARG A 177 -15.66 -13.11 9.05
CA ARG A 177 -15.18 -11.76 8.73
C ARG A 177 -16.30 -10.94 8.14
N GLN A 178 -16.26 -9.61 8.34
CA GLN A 178 -17.22 -8.66 7.75
C GLN A 178 -18.69 -9.03 8.00
N GLY A 179 -19.01 -9.65 9.14
CA GLY A 179 -20.36 -10.10 9.48
C GLY A 179 -20.86 -11.34 8.75
N PHE A 180 -20.00 -12.04 8.00
CA PHE A 180 -20.32 -13.29 7.31
C PHE A 180 -19.59 -14.48 7.90
N THR A 181 -20.26 -15.63 7.87
CA THR A 181 -19.68 -16.95 8.14
C THR A 181 -19.57 -17.77 6.85
N HIS A 182 -18.75 -18.83 6.88
CA HIS A 182 -18.63 -19.73 5.73
C HIS A 182 -19.95 -20.47 5.44
N ARG A 183 -20.75 -20.73 6.48
CA ARG A 183 -22.10 -21.29 6.35
C ARG A 183 -23.01 -20.37 5.53
N ASP A 184 -22.94 -19.07 5.75
CA ASP A 184 -23.72 -18.08 4.99
C ASP A 184 -23.29 -18.07 3.52
N ALA A 185 -21.98 -18.09 3.27
CA ALA A 185 -21.44 -18.13 1.91
C ALA A 185 -21.88 -19.40 1.15
N LEU A 186 -21.75 -20.59 1.75
CA LEU A 186 -22.17 -21.85 1.11
C LEU A 186 -23.66 -21.84 0.74
N ARG A 187 -24.51 -21.31 1.63
CA ARG A 187 -25.96 -21.17 1.40
C ARG A 187 -26.24 -20.18 0.27
N LEU A 188 -25.62 -19.01 0.30
CA LEU A 188 -25.83 -17.95 -0.66
C LEU A 188 -25.49 -18.37 -2.10
N PHE A 189 -24.41 -19.15 -2.27
CA PHE A 189 -23.94 -19.59 -3.57
C PHE A 189 -24.50 -20.94 -4.02
N HIS A 190 -25.22 -21.66 -3.15
CA HIS A 190 -25.77 -23.00 -3.41
C HIS A 190 -24.70 -23.95 -3.97
N VAL A 191 -23.51 -23.95 -3.36
CA VAL A 191 -22.37 -24.73 -3.84
C VAL A 191 -22.62 -26.22 -3.62
N LYS A 192 -22.57 -27.01 -4.68
CA LYS A 192 -22.56 -28.47 -4.58
C LYS A 192 -21.11 -28.94 -4.43
N PRO A 193 -20.80 -29.84 -3.49
CA PRO A 193 -19.44 -30.33 -3.31
C PRO A 193 -18.99 -31.10 -4.57
N PRO A 194 -17.88 -30.69 -5.22
CA PRO A 194 -17.37 -31.38 -6.42
C PRO A 194 -16.78 -32.77 -6.14
N THR A 195 -16.29 -33.00 -4.92
CA THR A 195 -15.60 -34.22 -4.50
C THR A 195 -16.02 -34.62 -3.09
N GLU A 196 -15.69 -35.84 -2.67
CA GLU A 196 -15.92 -36.31 -1.31
C GLU A 196 -15.23 -35.44 -0.23
N ASN A 197 -13.99 -34.99 -0.46
CA ASN A 197 -13.30 -34.09 0.48
C ASN A 197 -14.03 -32.75 0.64
N HIS A 198 -14.56 -32.19 -0.44
CA HIS A 198 -15.41 -30.99 -0.39
C HIS A 198 -16.70 -31.25 0.39
N ARG A 199 -17.33 -32.42 0.20
CA ARG A 199 -18.55 -32.80 0.92
C ARG A 199 -18.30 -32.79 2.43
N GLN A 200 -17.27 -33.50 2.88
CA GLN A 200 -16.88 -33.56 4.29
C GLN A 200 -16.48 -32.19 4.85
N LEU A 201 -15.73 -31.39 4.08
CA LEU A 201 -15.38 -30.02 4.47
C LEU A 201 -16.63 -29.15 4.66
N PHE A 202 -17.56 -29.17 3.71
CA PHE A 202 -18.77 -28.37 3.78
C PHE A 202 -19.70 -28.84 4.91
N GLU A 203 -19.76 -30.13 5.18
CA GLU A 203 -20.48 -30.68 6.33
C GLU A 203 -19.91 -30.15 7.65
N TRP A 204 -18.59 -30.19 7.83
CA TRP A 204 -17.94 -29.58 8.99
C TRP A 204 -18.18 -28.07 9.07
N VAL A 205 -18.11 -27.34 7.96
CA VAL A 205 -18.38 -25.88 7.95
C VAL A 205 -19.81 -25.57 8.41
N VAL A 206 -20.79 -26.38 8.03
CA VAL A 206 -22.21 -26.11 8.33
C VAL A 206 -22.61 -26.59 9.72
N ARG A 207 -22.06 -27.73 10.18
CA ARG A 207 -22.51 -28.42 11.40
C ARG A 207 -21.45 -28.49 12.50
N GLY A 208 -20.18 -28.29 12.16
CA GLY A 208 -19.07 -28.70 13.01
C GLY A 208 -19.00 -30.22 13.15
N TRP A 209 -18.19 -30.68 14.10
CA TRP A 209 -18.19 -32.06 14.56
C TRP A 209 -18.65 -32.10 16.01
N GLU A 210 -19.75 -32.81 16.29
CA GLU A 210 -20.21 -33.09 17.65
C GLU A 210 -19.25 -34.06 18.34
N GLU A 211 -18.99 -35.19 17.69
CA GLU A 211 -17.95 -36.16 18.06
C GLU A 211 -16.75 -36.04 17.13
N LEU A 212 -15.54 -36.14 17.68
CA LEU A 212 -14.33 -36.15 16.88
C LEU A 212 -14.20 -37.50 16.18
N PRO A 213 -14.02 -37.55 14.84
CA PRO A 213 -13.74 -38.81 14.14
C PRO A 213 -12.50 -39.50 14.73
N THR A 214 -12.56 -40.82 14.92
CA THR A 214 -11.46 -41.60 15.53
C THR A 214 -10.16 -41.49 14.74
N GLU A 215 -10.26 -41.37 13.42
CA GLU A 215 -9.14 -41.19 12.51
C GLU A 215 -9.31 -39.90 11.70
N ILE A 216 -8.19 -39.36 11.20
CA ILE A 216 -8.20 -38.21 10.29
C ILE A 216 -8.90 -38.63 8.99
N PRO A 217 -10.05 -38.04 8.61
CA PRO A 217 -10.85 -38.53 7.48
C PRO A 217 -10.13 -38.43 6.14
N SER A 218 -9.32 -37.39 5.96
CA SER A 218 -8.46 -37.22 4.79
C SER A 218 -7.35 -36.21 5.06
N GLN A 219 -6.30 -36.23 4.22
CA GLN A 219 -5.21 -35.25 4.33
C GLN A 219 -5.69 -33.80 4.17
N ALA A 220 -6.77 -33.56 3.41
CA ALA A 220 -7.34 -32.22 3.25
C ALA A 220 -7.99 -31.68 4.53
N LEU A 221 -8.46 -32.58 5.40
CA LEU A 221 -9.13 -32.24 6.67
C LEU A 221 -8.24 -32.40 7.90
N ALA A 222 -7.00 -32.86 7.74
CA ALA A 222 -6.08 -33.12 8.85
C ALA A 222 -5.93 -31.92 9.80
N GLN A 223 -5.81 -30.70 9.26
CA GLN A 223 -5.68 -29.50 10.08
C GLN A 223 -6.96 -29.16 10.85
N ILE A 224 -8.12 -29.40 10.24
CA ILE A 224 -9.43 -29.24 10.90
C ILE A 224 -9.57 -30.26 12.02
N TRP A 225 -9.12 -31.50 11.80
CA TRP A 225 -9.14 -32.53 12.81
C TRP A 225 -8.30 -32.16 14.03
N TRP A 226 -7.07 -31.69 13.82
CA TRP A 226 -6.22 -31.22 14.92
C TRP A 226 -6.78 -30.00 15.66
N TYR A 227 -7.46 -29.09 14.96
CA TYR A 227 -8.16 -27.98 15.59
C TYR A 227 -9.34 -28.46 16.46
N GLU A 228 -10.17 -29.39 15.96
CA GLU A 228 -11.29 -29.97 16.71
C GLU A 228 -10.82 -30.84 17.88
N TRP A 229 -9.68 -31.51 17.74
CA TRP A 229 -9.02 -32.25 18.81
C TRP A 229 -8.51 -31.30 19.89
N LEU A 230 -7.85 -30.19 19.51
CA LEU A 230 -7.34 -29.20 20.46
C LEU A 230 -8.47 -28.56 21.28
N LYS A 231 -9.62 -28.28 20.66
CA LYS A 231 -10.81 -27.79 21.38
C LYS A 231 -11.26 -28.70 22.51
N ARG A 232 -10.97 -30.00 22.41
CA ARG A 232 -11.34 -31.03 23.39
C ARG A 232 -10.21 -31.37 24.36
N ASN A 233 -8.97 -31.03 24.02
CA ASN A 233 -7.75 -31.30 24.79
C ASN A 233 -6.89 -30.02 24.89
N PRO A 234 -7.40 -28.94 25.52
CA PRO A 234 -6.73 -27.64 25.53
C PRO A 234 -5.33 -27.66 26.15
N GLU A 235 -5.06 -28.59 27.07
CA GLU A 235 -3.76 -28.81 27.69
C GLU A 235 -2.71 -29.40 26.74
N GLN A 236 -3.10 -30.03 25.63
CA GLN A 236 -2.19 -30.66 24.67
C GLN A 236 -1.88 -29.75 23.48
N THR A 237 -1.78 -28.44 23.74
CA THR A 237 -1.60 -27.40 22.72
C THR A 237 -0.33 -27.58 21.89
N HIS A 238 0.78 -27.99 22.49
CA HIS A 238 2.05 -28.17 21.77
C HIS A 238 1.97 -29.26 20.70
N GLU A 239 1.34 -30.38 21.04
CA GLU A 239 1.14 -31.51 20.11
C GLU A 239 0.25 -31.09 18.94
N ALA A 240 -0.88 -30.43 19.21
CA ALA A 240 -1.76 -29.94 18.17
C ALA A 240 -1.09 -28.95 17.21
N ILE A 241 -0.24 -28.05 17.73
CA ILE A 241 0.51 -27.11 16.89
C ILE A 241 1.49 -27.86 15.98
N LEU A 242 2.28 -28.79 16.54
CA LEU A 242 3.31 -29.52 15.80
C LEU A 242 2.71 -30.45 14.74
N GLN A 243 1.75 -31.29 15.14
CA GLN A 243 1.17 -32.31 14.27
C GLN A 243 0.15 -31.71 13.30
N GLY A 244 -0.67 -30.78 13.79
CA GLY A 244 -1.70 -30.12 13.01
C GLY A 244 -1.21 -28.95 12.15
N ARG A 245 0.02 -28.46 12.40
CA ARG A 245 0.54 -27.21 11.81
C ARG A 245 -0.45 -26.05 11.99
N LEU A 246 -1.07 -25.96 13.17
CA LEU A 246 -2.05 -24.93 13.47
C LEU A 246 -1.39 -23.55 13.52
N THR A 247 -2.09 -22.51 13.06
CA THR A 247 -1.61 -21.13 13.21
C THR A 247 -2.09 -20.53 14.52
N HIS A 248 -1.52 -19.38 14.92
CA HIS A 248 -1.94 -18.69 16.14
C HIS A 248 -3.43 -18.28 16.11
N GLU A 249 -3.98 -17.95 14.93
CA GLU A 249 -5.43 -17.66 14.80
C GLU A 249 -6.31 -18.89 15.08
N MET A 250 -5.77 -20.09 14.95
CA MET A 250 -6.48 -21.35 15.16
C MET A 250 -6.28 -21.87 16.58
N ALA A 251 -5.03 -21.89 17.08
CA ALA A 251 -4.69 -22.49 18.37
C ALA A 251 -5.00 -21.56 19.55
N ALA A 252 -4.69 -20.27 19.45
CA ALA A 252 -4.80 -19.35 20.59
C ALA A 252 -6.21 -19.19 21.17
N PRO A 253 -7.31 -19.25 20.39
CA PRO A 253 -8.66 -19.16 20.94
C PRO A 253 -9.13 -20.39 21.73
N VAL A 254 -8.50 -21.55 21.57
CA VAL A 254 -9.03 -22.84 22.06
C VAL A 254 -8.03 -23.65 22.89
N GLY A 255 -6.74 -23.38 22.77
CA GLY A 255 -5.67 -24.06 23.51
C GLY A 255 -5.13 -23.25 24.69
N ASN A 256 -4.47 -23.94 25.62
CA ASN A 256 -3.70 -23.33 26.69
C ASN A 256 -2.38 -22.76 26.13
N MET A 257 -2.31 -21.44 26.04
CA MET A 257 -1.19 -20.73 25.40
C MET A 257 -0.12 -20.33 26.41
N ASP A 258 1.01 -21.03 26.38
CA ASP A 258 2.23 -20.69 27.11
C ASP A 258 3.36 -20.22 26.17
N LYS A 259 4.51 -19.87 26.73
CA LYS A 259 5.68 -19.43 25.96
C LYS A 259 6.16 -20.49 24.96
N ALA A 260 6.11 -21.77 25.33
CA ALA A 260 6.53 -22.87 24.46
C ALA A 260 5.59 -23.03 23.25
N ALA A 261 4.28 -22.86 23.43
CA ALA A 261 3.31 -22.85 22.34
C ALA A 261 3.58 -21.70 21.36
N TRP A 262 3.88 -20.50 21.88
CA TRP A 262 4.26 -19.37 21.04
C TRP A 262 5.61 -19.56 20.33
N GLN A 263 6.57 -20.22 20.98
CA GLN A 263 7.83 -20.62 20.36
C GLN A 263 7.57 -21.54 19.16
N LEU A 264 6.72 -22.56 19.30
CA LEU A 264 6.34 -23.47 18.21
C LEU A 264 5.66 -22.73 17.06
N LEU A 265 4.68 -21.88 17.38
CA LEU A 265 3.98 -21.07 16.37
C LEU A 265 4.92 -20.12 15.61
N PHE A 266 5.91 -19.56 16.30
CA PHE A 266 6.91 -18.66 15.70
C PHE A 266 7.78 -19.37 14.63
N GLN A 267 8.09 -20.66 14.82
CA GLN A 267 8.93 -21.43 13.89
C GLN A 267 8.31 -21.62 12.50
N GLU A 268 6.99 -21.60 12.39
CA GLU A 268 6.27 -21.75 11.12
C GLU A 268 5.46 -20.49 10.74
N MET A 269 5.65 -19.38 11.48
CA MET A 269 4.85 -18.17 11.32
C MET A 269 5.07 -17.52 9.94
N PRO A 270 4.00 -17.29 9.14
CA PRO A 270 4.12 -16.56 7.88
C PRO A 270 4.61 -15.13 8.09
N ILE A 271 5.36 -14.58 7.12
CA ILE A 271 6.02 -13.27 7.21
C ILE A 271 5.08 -12.11 7.61
N GLY A 272 3.89 -12.02 6.99
CA GLY A 272 2.91 -10.98 7.34
C GLY A 272 2.27 -11.16 8.73
N ALA A 273 2.29 -12.37 9.28
CA ALA A 273 1.92 -12.61 10.68
C ALA A 273 3.08 -12.28 11.62
N MET A 274 4.33 -12.56 11.22
CA MET A 274 5.53 -12.23 11.98
C MET A 274 5.64 -10.72 12.20
N LEU A 275 5.58 -9.91 11.13
CA LEU A 275 5.64 -8.44 11.19
C LEU A 275 4.61 -7.85 12.17
N ARG A 276 3.39 -8.39 12.19
CA ARG A 276 2.31 -7.92 13.08
C ARG A 276 2.47 -8.37 14.53
N ASN A 277 3.27 -9.41 14.79
CA ASN A 277 3.37 -10.04 16.11
C ASN A 277 4.72 -9.83 16.81
N LEU A 278 5.70 -9.15 16.21
CA LEU A 278 7.03 -8.92 16.83
C LEU A 278 6.94 -8.35 18.25
N GLY A 279 6.08 -7.35 18.49
CA GLY A 279 5.85 -6.79 19.82
C GLY A 279 5.28 -7.80 20.82
N SER A 280 4.25 -8.56 20.40
CA SER A 280 3.66 -9.61 21.24
C SER A 280 4.65 -10.73 21.56
N LEU A 281 5.45 -11.17 20.59
CA LEU A 281 6.46 -12.20 20.78
C LEU A 281 7.61 -11.73 21.69
N THR A 282 7.92 -10.44 21.67
CA THR A 282 8.90 -9.83 22.58
C THR A 282 8.35 -9.78 24.02
N GLU A 283 7.11 -9.32 24.20
CA GLU A 283 6.44 -9.30 25.51
C GLU A 283 6.34 -10.71 26.13
N LEU A 284 6.03 -11.72 25.32
CA LEU A 284 5.95 -13.12 25.74
C LEU A 284 7.32 -13.77 26.00
N GLY A 285 8.41 -13.04 25.76
CA GLY A 285 9.78 -13.51 25.96
C GLY A 285 10.26 -14.54 24.93
N VAL A 286 9.54 -14.74 23.82
CA VAL A 286 9.99 -15.54 22.67
C VAL A 286 11.13 -14.82 21.95
N LEU A 287 10.99 -13.50 21.78
CA LEU A 287 12.05 -12.66 21.22
C LEU A 287 12.72 -11.88 22.34
N ARG A 288 13.97 -12.24 22.65
CA ARG A 288 14.82 -11.54 23.61
C ARG A 288 16.21 -11.34 23.03
N ALA A 289 16.99 -10.43 23.60
CA ALA A 289 18.36 -10.15 23.16
C ALA A 289 19.29 -11.37 23.27
N ASP A 290 19.02 -12.28 24.21
CA ASP A 290 19.78 -13.52 24.47
C ASP A 290 19.26 -14.73 23.67
N GLU A 291 18.15 -14.61 22.93
CA GLU A 291 17.57 -15.69 22.11
C GLU A 291 18.10 -15.65 20.67
N THR A 292 19.39 -15.91 20.50
CA THR A 292 20.11 -15.71 19.22
C THR A 292 19.49 -16.46 18.05
N ALA A 293 19.12 -17.72 18.23
CA ALA A 293 18.50 -18.54 17.17
C ALA A 293 17.15 -17.97 16.70
N ASN A 294 16.35 -17.41 17.60
CA ASN A 294 15.09 -16.77 17.22
C ASN A 294 15.33 -15.47 16.47
N LEU A 295 16.33 -14.67 16.87
CA LEU A 295 16.70 -13.45 16.16
C LEU A 295 17.26 -13.74 14.76
N GLU A 296 18.08 -14.79 14.61
CA GLU A 296 18.56 -15.27 13.31
C GLU A 296 17.42 -15.69 12.39
N ARG A 297 16.39 -16.35 12.94
CA ARG A 297 15.18 -16.68 12.18
C ARG A 297 14.44 -15.42 11.71
N VAL A 298 14.24 -14.43 12.59
CA VAL A 298 13.60 -13.16 12.20
C VAL A 298 14.38 -12.51 11.06
N GLU A 299 15.70 -12.46 11.17
CA GLU A 299 16.60 -11.92 10.15
C GLU A 299 16.49 -12.68 8.83
N ALA A 300 16.60 -14.01 8.85
CA ALA A 300 16.52 -14.85 7.66
C ALA A 300 15.17 -14.74 6.93
N VAL A 301 14.09 -14.45 7.65
CA VAL A 301 12.75 -14.27 7.07
C VAL A 301 12.54 -12.86 6.54
N LEU A 302 12.90 -11.82 7.32
CA LEU A 302 12.60 -10.43 6.98
C LEU A 302 13.63 -9.78 6.05
N ASN A 303 14.88 -10.22 6.08
CA ASN A 303 15.95 -9.71 5.21
C ASN A 303 16.14 -10.58 3.95
N ASN A 304 15.10 -11.26 3.50
CA ASN A 304 15.09 -12.05 2.27
C ASN A 304 14.11 -11.44 1.25
N GLN A 305 14.65 -10.88 0.17
CA GLN A 305 13.87 -10.20 -0.87
C GLN A 305 12.87 -11.13 -1.58
N GLU A 306 13.23 -12.40 -1.79
CA GLU A 306 12.33 -13.39 -2.39
C GLU A 306 11.14 -13.69 -1.47
N HIS A 307 11.39 -13.80 -0.17
CA HIS A 307 10.33 -13.99 0.83
C HIS A 307 9.40 -12.79 0.94
N LEU A 308 9.94 -11.56 0.96
CA LEU A 308 9.16 -10.32 0.94
C LEU A 308 8.25 -10.26 -0.28
N ARG A 309 8.80 -10.54 -1.47
CA ARG A 309 8.05 -10.55 -2.74
C ARG A 309 6.99 -11.65 -2.79
N LYS A 310 7.33 -12.90 -2.46
CA LYS A 310 6.38 -14.02 -2.42
C LYS A 310 5.24 -13.76 -1.42
N GLY A 311 5.57 -13.14 -0.28
CA GLY A 311 4.61 -12.72 0.72
C GLY A 311 3.77 -11.50 0.32
N ARG A 312 4.10 -10.83 -0.80
CA ARG A 312 3.54 -9.54 -1.23
C ARG A 312 3.56 -8.50 -0.10
N ILE A 313 4.67 -8.47 0.63
CA ILE A 313 4.86 -7.53 1.72
C ILE A 313 5.16 -6.16 1.14
N HIS A 314 4.26 -5.21 1.41
CA HIS A 314 4.44 -3.84 0.97
C HIS A 314 5.48 -3.14 1.87
N PRO A 315 6.33 -2.26 1.34
CA PRO A 315 7.32 -1.53 2.14
C PRO A 315 6.73 -0.76 3.33
N ILE A 316 5.53 -0.24 3.15
CA ILE A 316 4.81 0.51 4.18
C ILE A 316 4.34 -0.41 5.31
N ASP A 317 4.08 -1.70 5.06
CA ASP A 317 3.82 -2.67 6.12
C ASP A 317 5.07 -2.85 7.00
N VAL A 318 6.25 -2.90 6.38
CA VAL A 318 7.52 -3.02 7.10
C VAL A 318 7.84 -1.73 7.87
N LEU A 319 7.67 -0.56 7.24
CA LEU A 319 7.86 0.74 7.88
C LEU A 319 6.91 0.92 9.08
N LYS A 320 5.66 0.50 8.93
CA LYS A 320 4.70 0.48 10.04
C LYS A 320 5.15 -0.47 11.15
N ALA A 321 5.63 -1.67 10.79
CA ALA A 321 6.13 -2.63 11.76
C ALA A 321 7.32 -2.06 12.53
N LEU A 322 8.28 -1.42 11.85
CA LEU A 322 9.41 -0.69 12.44
C LEU A 322 8.93 0.36 13.45
N LYS A 323 8.13 1.32 12.98
CA LYS A 323 7.60 2.41 13.83
C LYS A 323 6.81 1.89 15.03
N THR A 324 5.99 0.86 14.81
CA THR A 324 5.20 0.23 15.88
C THR A 324 6.10 -0.47 16.88
N TYR A 325 7.07 -1.25 16.41
CA TYR A 325 7.99 -2.01 17.25
C TYR A 325 8.86 -1.10 18.13
N GLU A 326 9.45 -0.05 17.56
CA GLU A 326 10.25 0.96 18.28
C GLU A 326 9.44 1.74 19.31
N SER A 327 8.12 1.83 19.14
CA SER A 327 7.26 2.54 20.09
C SER A 327 7.19 1.86 21.46
N GLY A 328 7.52 0.57 21.56
CA GLY A 328 7.46 -0.22 22.79
C GLY A 328 6.03 -0.44 23.32
N GLY A 329 5.02 -0.38 22.44
CA GLY A 329 3.60 -0.49 22.80
C GLY A 329 2.87 0.83 22.97
N ARG A 330 3.52 1.98 22.73
CA ARG A 330 2.87 3.31 22.74
C ARG A 330 1.98 3.55 21.52
N LEU A 331 2.27 2.88 20.40
CA LEU A 331 1.49 2.96 19.17
C LEU A 331 0.75 1.64 18.92
N GLY A 332 -0.42 1.73 18.31
CA GLY A 332 -1.24 0.59 17.92
C GLY A 332 -2.48 0.40 18.78
N ARG A 333 -3.26 -0.65 18.49
CA ARG A 333 -4.51 -0.97 19.20
C ARG A 333 -4.30 -1.85 20.44
N SER A 334 -3.13 -2.45 20.56
CA SER A 334 -2.80 -3.35 21.67
C SER A 334 -2.45 -2.55 22.93
N LYS A 335 -2.85 -3.07 24.10
CA LYS A 335 -2.41 -2.53 25.41
C LYS A 335 -1.08 -3.13 25.90
N LYS A 336 -0.53 -4.06 25.12
CA LYS A 336 0.73 -4.75 25.40
C LYS A 336 1.90 -3.80 25.32
N THR A 337 2.89 -4.00 26.20
CA THR A 337 4.10 -3.19 26.27
C THR A 337 5.33 -4.07 26.23
N TRP A 338 6.36 -3.63 25.53
CA TRP A 338 7.61 -4.36 25.42
C TRP A 338 8.80 -3.40 25.34
N THR A 339 9.98 -3.90 25.67
CA THR A 339 11.24 -3.20 25.41
C THR A 339 11.74 -3.62 24.03
N PRO A 340 11.87 -2.70 23.06
CA PRO A 340 12.37 -3.05 21.72
C PRO A 340 13.76 -3.68 21.80
N VAL A 341 13.95 -4.81 21.12
CA VAL A 341 15.26 -5.46 20.98
C VAL A 341 16.02 -4.75 19.85
N PRO A 342 17.23 -4.19 20.09
CA PRO A 342 17.97 -3.43 19.07
C PRO A 342 18.17 -4.19 17.76
N ARG A 343 18.57 -5.47 17.83
CA ARG A 343 18.77 -6.30 16.63
C ARG A 343 17.50 -6.44 15.77
N ILE A 344 16.31 -6.44 16.37
CA ILE A 344 15.05 -6.49 15.61
C ILE A 344 14.79 -5.16 14.90
N VAL A 345 15.15 -4.04 15.50
CA VAL A 345 15.08 -2.72 14.86
C VAL A 345 16.01 -2.68 13.65
N ASP A 346 17.26 -3.15 13.77
CA ASP A 346 18.21 -3.23 12.67
C ASP A 346 17.71 -4.13 11.52
N ILE A 347 17.12 -5.28 11.87
CA ILE A 347 16.50 -6.19 10.89
C ILE A 347 15.35 -5.47 10.16
N LEU A 348 14.47 -4.76 10.88
CA LEU A 348 13.34 -4.07 10.27
C LEU A 348 13.80 -2.89 9.38
N GLU A 349 14.80 -2.12 9.80
CA GLU A 349 15.41 -1.06 8.99
C GLU A 349 15.94 -1.62 7.66
N LYS A 350 16.66 -2.76 7.71
CA LYS A 350 17.13 -3.43 6.48
C LYS A 350 15.99 -4.01 5.65
N ALA A 351 14.96 -4.55 6.28
CA ALA A 351 13.78 -5.07 5.59
C ALA A 351 12.99 -3.97 4.87
N VAL A 352 12.93 -2.74 5.41
CA VAL A 352 12.35 -1.59 4.70
C VAL A 352 13.14 -1.35 3.41
N GLU A 353 14.47 -1.28 3.47
CA GLU A 353 15.31 -1.11 2.28
C GLU A 353 15.08 -2.20 1.23
N LEU A 354 15.08 -3.48 1.65
CA LEU A 354 14.91 -4.63 0.77
C LEU A 354 13.51 -4.81 0.18
N SER A 355 12.50 -4.18 0.80
CA SER A 355 11.11 -4.28 0.34
C SER A 355 10.82 -3.42 -0.90
N PHE A 356 11.67 -2.44 -1.21
CA PHE A 356 11.57 -1.64 -2.44
C PHE A 356 12.35 -2.29 -3.59
N ASP A 357 11.85 -2.10 -4.80
CA ASP A 357 12.56 -2.47 -6.02
C ASP A 357 13.47 -1.30 -6.45
N VAL A 358 14.78 -1.53 -6.41
CA VAL A 358 15.82 -0.60 -6.91
C VAL A 358 16.73 -1.33 -7.90
N VAL A 359 17.40 -0.57 -8.76
CA VAL A 359 18.46 -1.07 -9.65
C VAL A 359 19.82 -0.56 -9.20
N GLU A 360 20.88 -1.11 -9.81
CA GLU A 360 22.25 -0.64 -9.61
C GLU A 360 22.35 0.89 -9.79
N PRO A 361 23.22 1.57 -9.01
CA PRO A 361 23.34 3.02 -9.04
C PRO A 361 23.54 3.55 -10.45
N THR A 362 22.68 4.48 -10.88
CA THR A 362 22.66 5.00 -12.26
C THR A 362 23.80 6.00 -12.53
N GLY A 363 24.42 6.53 -11.47
CA GLY A 363 25.46 7.55 -11.55
C GLY A 363 24.94 8.96 -11.89
N LYS A 364 23.62 9.11 -12.07
CA LYS A 364 22.96 10.41 -12.29
C LYS A 364 22.83 11.20 -11.00
N VAL A 365 22.65 12.52 -11.13
CA VAL A 365 22.44 13.43 -9.99
C VAL A 365 20.94 13.58 -9.71
N PHE A 366 20.50 13.09 -8.54
CA PHE A 366 19.10 13.15 -8.10
C PHE A 366 18.87 14.31 -7.14
N MET A 367 17.82 15.10 -7.38
CA MET A 367 17.25 16.03 -6.41
C MET A 367 15.92 15.46 -5.92
N HIS A 368 15.83 15.10 -4.63
CA HIS A 368 14.57 14.77 -3.99
C HIS A 368 14.03 15.97 -3.22
N ALA A 369 12.95 16.55 -3.74
CA ALA A 369 12.16 17.58 -3.09
C ALA A 369 11.00 16.93 -2.35
N VAL A 370 11.14 16.79 -1.03
CA VAL A 370 10.12 16.20 -0.15
C VAL A 370 9.17 17.31 0.30
N ASP A 371 7.88 17.14 0.03
CA ASP A 371 6.87 18.06 0.54
C ASP A 371 6.74 17.89 2.06
N VAL A 372 6.99 18.97 2.79
CA VAL A 372 6.85 19.02 4.26
C VAL A 372 5.85 20.12 4.65
N SER A 373 4.88 20.40 3.78
CA SER A 373 3.77 21.32 4.07
C SER A 373 2.74 20.68 5.00
N GLY A 374 1.88 21.51 5.61
CA GLY A 374 0.92 21.03 6.61
C GLY A 374 0.02 19.89 6.12
N SER A 375 -0.32 19.83 4.82
CA SER A 375 -1.16 18.78 4.26
C SER A 375 -0.49 17.40 4.27
N MET A 376 0.84 17.37 4.22
CA MET A 376 1.66 16.15 4.31
C MET A 376 1.66 15.55 5.73
N GLY A 377 1.10 16.24 6.72
CA GLY A 377 0.75 15.69 8.05
C GLY A 377 -0.41 14.71 8.05
N SER A 378 -1.16 14.61 6.97
CA SER A 378 -2.28 13.67 6.84
C SER A 378 -1.81 12.23 6.97
N LEU A 379 -2.55 11.45 7.75
CA LEU A 379 -2.32 10.02 7.89
C LEU A 379 -2.79 9.27 6.64
N VAL A 380 -2.04 8.24 6.28
CA VAL A 380 -2.37 7.35 5.18
C VAL A 380 -2.74 5.98 5.73
N ALA A 381 -3.98 5.57 5.47
CA ALA A 381 -4.57 4.31 5.90
C ALA A 381 -4.52 4.08 7.44
N ASP A 382 -4.97 2.91 7.92
CA ASP A 382 -4.93 2.51 9.34
C ASP A 382 -3.47 2.23 9.82
N MET A 383 -2.48 2.87 9.18
CA MET A 383 -1.06 2.58 9.31
C MET A 383 -0.36 3.47 10.33
N GLY A 384 -0.95 4.62 10.68
CA GLY A 384 -0.34 5.58 11.61
C GLY A 384 0.92 6.24 11.05
N LEU A 385 1.02 6.32 9.71
CA LEU A 385 2.09 6.98 8.98
C LEU A 385 1.53 8.17 8.21
N SER A 386 2.21 9.32 8.24
CA SER A 386 1.82 10.50 7.47
C SER A 386 2.40 10.48 6.05
N CYS A 387 1.79 11.23 5.11
CA CYS A 387 2.33 11.41 3.76
C CYS A 387 3.79 11.89 3.78
N CYS A 388 4.15 12.81 4.68
CA CYS A 388 5.53 13.28 4.89
C CYS A 388 6.48 12.13 5.27
N GLU A 389 6.08 11.23 6.16
CA GLU A 389 6.91 10.09 6.60
C GLU A 389 7.17 9.12 5.43
N ILE A 390 6.13 8.86 4.63
CA ILE A 390 6.21 8.00 3.44
C ILE A 390 7.05 8.65 2.35
N ALA A 391 6.81 9.93 2.04
CA ALA A 391 7.60 10.72 1.09
C ALA A 391 9.10 10.67 1.42
N THR A 392 9.41 10.89 2.69
CA THR A 392 10.79 10.85 3.21
C THR A 392 11.40 9.47 3.08
N THR A 393 10.65 8.42 3.38
CA THR A 393 11.10 7.04 3.25
C THR A 393 11.44 6.71 1.79
N MET A 394 10.55 7.02 0.84
CA MET A 394 10.77 6.75 -0.59
C MET A 394 11.96 7.55 -1.16
N ALA A 395 12.11 8.81 -0.74
CA ALA A 395 13.27 9.62 -1.06
C ALA A 395 14.57 9.00 -0.51
N LEU A 396 14.56 8.54 0.75
CA LEU A 396 15.74 7.94 1.38
C LEU A 396 16.14 6.61 0.75
N VAL A 397 15.18 5.76 0.38
CA VAL A 397 15.46 4.49 -0.35
C VAL A 397 16.21 4.78 -1.65
N THR A 398 15.71 5.74 -2.42
CA THR A 398 16.33 6.10 -3.70
C THR A 398 17.73 6.69 -3.48
N ALA A 399 17.90 7.53 -2.46
CA ALA A 399 19.21 8.05 -2.06
C ALA A 399 20.18 7.00 -1.51
N LYS A 400 19.70 5.91 -0.89
CA LYS A 400 20.54 4.78 -0.47
C LYS A 400 21.01 3.96 -1.68
N ALA A 401 20.20 3.87 -2.74
CA ALA A 401 20.55 3.19 -3.98
C ALA A 401 21.45 4.03 -4.91
N GLU A 402 21.50 5.35 -4.73
CA GLU A 402 22.24 6.26 -5.60
C GLU A 402 23.45 6.91 -4.92
N LYS A 403 24.51 7.19 -5.68
CA LYS A 403 25.71 7.84 -5.15
C LYS A 403 25.58 9.36 -5.09
N ASN A 404 24.89 9.95 -6.06
CA ASN A 404 24.82 11.39 -6.26
C ASN A 404 23.38 11.86 -6.02
N TYR A 405 23.10 12.34 -4.82
CA TYR A 405 21.76 12.81 -4.46
C TYR A 405 21.79 14.06 -3.58
N MET A 406 20.66 14.75 -3.52
CA MET A 406 20.35 15.74 -2.51
C MET A 406 18.89 15.56 -2.08
N ILE A 407 18.64 15.55 -0.77
CA ILE A 407 17.28 15.51 -0.20
C ILE A 407 17.03 16.82 0.53
N ARG A 408 15.98 17.55 0.13
CA ARG A 408 15.56 18.81 0.73
C ARG A 408 14.04 18.87 0.85
N GLY A 409 13.57 19.71 1.75
CA GLY A 409 12.15 19.89 2.03
C GLY A 409 11.61 21.10 1.28
N PHE A 410 10.36 21.08 0.86
CA PHE A 410 9.70 22.28 0.32
C PHE A 410 8.36 22.55 0.99
N VAL A 411 8.07 23.84 1.10
CA VAL A 411 6.84 24.48 1.59
C VAL A 411 6.66 25.79 0.80
N ASN A 412 6.49 26.95 1.44
CA ASN A 412 6.66 28.28 0.83
C ASN A 412 8.12 28.64 0.48
N GLU A 413 9.09 27.81 0.87
CA GLU A 413 10.53 27.97 0.66
C GLU A 413 11.21 26.60 0.57
N PHE A 414 12.48 26.56 0.12
CA PHE A 414 13.24 25.31 0.00
C PHE A 414 14.21 25.11 1.17
N ARG A 415 13.85 24.22 2.09
CA ARG A 415 14.48 24.01 3.40
C ARG A 415 15.45 22.84 3.40
N GLU A 416 16.38 22.88 4.34
CA GLU A 416 17.33 21.79 4.55
C GLU A 416 16.80 20.79 5.57
N LEU A 417 16.68 19.53 5.18
CA LEU A 417 16.23 18.46 6.07
C LEU A 417 17.37 17.79 6.84
N ASN A 418 18.63 18.02 6.42
CA ASN A 418 19.82 17.34 6.93
C ASN A 418 19.72 15.80 6.87
N ILE A 419 19.07 15.28 5.81
CA ILE A 419 18.90 13.84 5.57
C ILE A 419 19.99 13.37 4.60
N THR A 420 20.63 12.26 4.94
CA THR A 420 21.63 11.58 4.12
C THR A 420 21.32 10.09 4.01
N ALA A 421 21.89 9.40 3.04
CA ALA A 421 21.81 7.95 2.88
C ALA A 421 22.30 7.16 4.11
N LYS A 422 23.09 7.78 5.00
CA LYS A 422 23.55 7.18 6.27
C LYS A 422 22.48 7.22 7.37
N ASP A 423 21.43 8.01 7.22
CA ASP A 423 20.33 8.02 8.18
C ASP A 423 19.60 6.67 8.16
N SER A 424 19.12 6.27 9.33
CA SER A 424 18.08 5.25 9.45
C SER A 424 16.74 5.84 8.97
N PHE A 425 15.79 4.99 8.58
CA PHE A 425 14.44 5.43 8.22
C PHE A 425 13.80 6.21 9.36
N SER A 426 13.91 5.72 10.60
CA SER A 426 13.37 6.41 11.77
C SER A 426 14.03 7.78 12.04
N SER A 427 15.33 7.92 11.82
CA SER A 427 16.02 9.22 11.91
C SER A 427 15.55 10.20 10.84
N ALA A 428 15.53 9.77 9.58
CA ALA A 428 15.16 10.61 8.44
C ALA A 428 13.70 11.08 8.54
N VAL A 429 12.79 10.16 8.86
CA VAL A 429 11.37 10.47 9.06
C VAL A 429 11.20 11.53 10.15
N ARG A 430 11.88 11.37 11.30
CA ARG A 430 11.82 12.36 12.38
C ARG A 430 12.32 13.74 11.93
N LYS A 431 13.43 13.81 11.19
CA LYS A 431 13.99 15.06 10.67
C LYS A 431 13.01 15.80 9.76
N ALA A 432 12.29 15.08 8.89
CA ALA A 432 11.27 15.65 8.01
C ALA A 432 10.01 16.03 8.77
N SER A 433 9.48 15.15 9.62
CA SER A 433 8.25 15.39 10.39
C SER A 433 8.35 16.58 11.35
N ASN A 434 9.55 16.84 11.91
CA ASN A 434 9.79 18.03 12.73
C ASN A 434 9.68 19.35 11.96
N GLN A 435 9.67 19.30 10.62
CA GLN A 435 9.55 20.45 9.72
C GLN A 435 8.23 20.47 8.93
N ASN A 436 7.28 19.60 9.28
CA ASN A 436 6.04 19.35 8.55
C ASN A 436 4.96 20.42 8.82
N PHE A 437 5.21 21.65 8.37
CA PHE A 437 4.32 22.80 8.53
C PHE A 437 4.62 23.90 7.50
N GLY A 438 3.57 24.61 7.10
CA GLY A 438 3.62 25.70 6.11
C GLY A 438 2.66 25.48 4.95
N GLY A 439 2.60 26.44 4.04
CA GLY A 439 1.92 26.29 2.74
C GLY A 439 2.79 25.54 1.73
N THR A 440 2.27 25.37 0.52
CA THR A 440 2.88 24.49 -0.49
C THR A 440 3.19 25.27 -1.76
N ASP A 441 4.47 25.35 -2.11
CA ASP A 441 4.94 25.91 -3.38
C ASP A 441 6.08 25.05 -3.94
N ALA A 442 5.77 24.18 -4.90
CA ALA A 442 6.78 23.34 -5.53
C ALA A 442 7.77 24.12 -6.44
N SER A 443 7.45 25.36 -6.81
CA SER A 443 8.31 26.17 -7.68
C SER A 443 9.62 26.60 -6.98
N VAL A 444 9.62 26.68 -5.65
CA VAL A 444 10.78 27.10 -4.85
C VAL A 444 11.98 26.17 -4.97
N ALA A 445 11.74 24.88 -5.27
CA ALA A 445 12.82 23.92 -5.49
C ALA A 445 13.61 24.28 -6.76
N TYR A 446 12.91 24.60 -7.85
CA TYR A 446 13.55 25.05 -9.09
C TYR A 446 14.24 26.39 -8.91
N ASP A 447 13.59 27.35 -8.23
CA ASP A 447 14.19 28.66 -7.98
C ASP A 447 15.48 28.56 -7.18
N TRP A 448 15.51 27.69 -6.16
CA TRP A 448 16.72 27.39 -5.40
C TRP A 448 17.79 26.77 -6.29
N MET A 449 17.45 25.78 -7.13
CA MET A 449 18.42 25.15 -8.03
C MET A 449 18.97 26.12 -9.08
N ILE A 450 18.14 27.03 -9.63
CA ILE A 450 18.58 28.11 -10.52
C ILE A 450 19.57 29.02 -9.79
N LYS A 451 19.21 29.50 -8.60
CA LYS A 451 20.02 30.42 -7.80
C LYS A 451 21.39 29.82 -7.47
N ASN A 452 21.42 28.54 -7.10
CA ASN A 452 22.65 27.84 -6.71
C ASN A 452 23.37 27.18 -7.89
N LYS A 453 22.85 27.32 -9.12
CA LYS A 453 23.33 26.63 -10.32
C LYS A 453 23.47 25.10 -10.12
N PHE A 454 22.57 24.52 -9.31
CA PHE A 454 22.57 23.10 -9.02
C PHE A 454 22.10 22.33 -10.25
N LYS A 455 22.96 21.50 -10.84
CA LYS A 455 22.66 20.72 -12.03
C LYS A 455 22.19 19.31 -11.67
N ALA A 456 20.89 19.13 -11.53
CA ALA A 456 20.25 17.82 -11.41
C ALA A 456 20.02 17.17 -12.78
N ASP A 457 20.17 15.85 -12.88
CA ASP A 457 19.72 15.04 -14.02
C ASP A 457 18.25 14.66 -13.87
N VAL A 458 17.82 14.37 -12.64
CA VAL A 458 16.43 14.05 -12.29
C VAL A 458 16.01 14.82 -11.03
N VAL A 459 14.82 15.40 -11.05
CA VAL A 459 14.20 16.07 -9.90
C VAL A 459 12.91 15.32 -9.55
N CYS A 460 12.85 14.78 -8.33
CA CYS A 460 11.72 14.02 -7.82
C CYS A 460 11.00 14.84 -6.74
N PHE A 461 9.74 15.19 -6.99
CA PHE A 461 8.85 15.80 -6.01
C PHE A 461 7.99 14.72 -5.36
N TRP A 462 7.94 14.68 -4.04
CA TRP A 462 7.10 13.76 -3.27
C TRP A 462 6.04 14.57 -2.53
N THR A 463 4.79 14.58 -3.01
CA THR A 463 3.78 15.59 -2.64
C THR A 463 2.36 15.04 -2.76
N ASP A 464 1.36 15.77 -2.28
CA ASP A 464 -0.06 15.58 -2.61
C ASP A 464 -0.48 16.36 -3.89
N SER A 465 0.48 17.03 -4.54
CA SER A 465 0.31 17.90 -5.71
C SER A 465 -0.50 19.18 -5.45
N GLU A 466 -0.87 19.48 -4.20
CA GLU A 466 -1.62 20.69 -3.82
C GLU A 466 -0.69 21.90 -3.67
N SER A 467 -0.07 22.35 -4.76
CA SER A 467 0.75 23.58 -4.80
C SER A 467 -0.12 24.81 -5.10
N TRP A 468 -0.16 25.78 -4.18
CA TRP A 468 -1.05 26.95 -4.30
C TRP A 468 -0.43 28.28 -3.86
N ALA A 469 0.68 28.25 -3.10
CA ALA A 469 1.20 29.44 -2.45
C ALA A 469 2.16 30.27 -3.34
N GLY A 470 2.57 29.73 -4.49
CA GLY A 470 3.58 30.35 -5.34
C GLY A 470 3.07 31.43 -6.29
N TYR A 471 3.93 32.40 -6.61
CA TYR A 471 3.68 33.43 -7.63
C TYR A 471 4.02 32.97 -9.07
N LYS A 472 4.39 31.70 -9.22
CA LYS A 472 4.80 31.06 -10.47
C LYS A 472 4.41 29.58 -10.43
N HIS A 473 3.89 29.05 -11.53
CA HIS A 473 3.59 27.61 -11.63
C HIS A 473 4.89 26.77 -11.64
N PRO A 474 4.90 25.56 -11.03
CA PRO A 474 6.06 24.68 -11.07
C PRO A 474 6.51 24.32 -12.50
N SER A 475 5.57 24.17 -13.44
CA SER A 475 5.87 23.95 -14.87
C SER A 475 6.63 25.12 -15.51
N GLN A 476 6.23 26.36 -15.20
CA GLN A 476 6.94 27.57 -15.66
C GLN A 476 8.34 27.68 -15.02
N ALA A 477 8.47 27.32 -13.74
CA ALA A 477 9.76 27.30 -13.04
C ALA A 477 10.71 26.24 -13.62
N LEU A 478 10.19 25.06 -13.96
CA LEU A 478 10.94 23.99 -14.63
C LEU A 478 11.43 24.42 -16.02
N GLN A 479 10.58 25.08 -16.82
CA GLN A 479 10.99 25.61 -18.13
C GLN A 479 12.12 26.64 -18.00
N GLU A 480 12.06 27.50 -16.98
CA GLU A 480 13.12 28.46 -16.67
C GLU A 480 14.42 27.75 -16.26
N TYR A 481 14.33 26.74 -15.40
CA TYR A 481 15.48 25.92 -14.98
C TYR A 481 16.11 25.18 -16.17
N ARG A 482 15.31 24.62 -17.09
CA ARG A 482 15.81 23.99 -18.31
C ARG A 482 16.58 24.94 -19.20
N LYS A 483 16.08 26.16 -19.40
CA LYS A 483 16.74 27.20 -20.20
C LYS A 483 18.07 27.65 -19.59
N LYS A 484 18.16 27.72 -18.26
CA LYS A 484 19.31 28.31 -17.56
C LYS A 484 20.37 27.30 -17.11
N ILE A 485 19.97 26.10 -16.70
CA ILE A 485 20.83 25.16 -15.97
C ILE A 485 20.97 23.82 -16.69
N ASN A 486 19.86 23.13 -16.98
CA ASN A 486 19.91 21.80 -17.63
C ASN A 486 18.70 21.57 -18.55
N PRO A 487 18.84 21.74 -19.87
CA PRO A 487 17.78 21.51 -20.85
C PRO A 487 17.19 20.10 -20.82
N ASN A 488 17.98 19.11 -20.38
CA ASN A 488 17.64 17.70 -20.42
C ASN A 488 17.14 17.14 -19.07
N VAL A 489 16.90 17.99 -18.07
CA VAL A 489 16.45 17.51 -16.77
C VAL A 489 15.10 16.81 -16.89
N LYS A 490 14.99 15.67 -16.20
CA LYS A 490 13.76 14.90 -16.06
C LYS A 490 13.08 15.30 -14.76
N ALA A 491 11.81 15.67 -14.81
CA ALA A 491 11.03 15.99 -13.61
C ALA A 491 10.04 14.87 -13.33
N VAL A 492 10.01 14.38 -12.10
CA VAL A 492 9.08 13.34 -11.66
C VAL A 492 8.30 13.86 -10.48
N TYR A 493 6.97 13.90 -10.60
CA TYR A 493 6.08 14.24 -9.51
C TYR A 493 5.38 12.98 -9.04
N VAL A 494 5.66 12.60 -7.80
CA VAL A 494 5.06 11.43 -7.16
C VAL A 494 3.94 11.91 -6.25
N THR A 495 2.70 11.62 -6.67
CA THR A 495 1.50 12.07 -5.98
C THR A 495 1.05 11.04 -4.95
N LEU A 496 1.02 11.45 -3.68
CA LEU A 496 0.74 10.60 -2.52
C LEU A 496 -0.74 10.60 -2.10
N THR A 497 -1.60 11.26 -2.85
CA THR A 497 -3.03 11.34 -2.58
C THR A 497 -3.85 10.91 -3.80
N PRO A 498 -5.06 10.35 -3.60
CA PRO A 498 -5.95 9.94 -4.67
C PRO A 498 -6.69 11.16 -5.24
N TYR A 499 -5.96 12.16 -5.73
CA TYR A 499 -6.54 13.35 -6.36
C TYR A 499 -6.38 13.29 -7.88
N ARG A 500 -7.18 14.07 -8.62
CA ARG A 500 -7.14 14.16 -10.08
C ARG A 500 -6.23 15.30 -10.60
N ILE A 501 -5.43 15.90 -9.73
CA ILE A 501 -4.51 16.99 -10.08
C ILE A 501 -3.09 16.50 -10.35
N THR A 502 -2.33 17.22 -11.15
CA THR A 502 -0.91 16.97 -11.37
C THR A 502 -0.13 18.25 -11.64
N LEU A 503 1.11 18.30 -11.17
CA LEU A 503 2.04 19.40 -11.45
C LEU A 503 2.78 19.22 -12.79
N VAL A 504 2.53 18.10 -13.49
CA VAL A 504 3.09 17.82 -14.82
C VAL A 504 2.28 18.52 -15.89
N ASP A 505 2.95 19.35 -16.68
CA ASP A 505 2.37 19.86 -17.93
C ASP A 505 2.19 18.70 -18.92
N PRO A 506 0.96 18.42 -19.42
CA PRO A 506 0.72 17.33 -20.36
C PRO A 506 1.47 17.49 -21.69
N GLN A 507 1.98 18.69 -22.00
CA GLN A 507 2.77 18.95 -23.20
C GLN A 507 4.29 18.80 -22.96
N ASP A 508 4.73 18.49 -21.74
CA ASP A 508 6.14 18.34 -21.40
C ASP A 508 6.57 16.86 -21.45
N PRO A 509 7.34 16.44 -22.49
CA PRO A 509 7.73 15.04 -22.67
C PRO A 509 8.80 14.58 -21.68
N LEU A 510 9.41 15.50 -20.93
CA LEU A 510 10.46 15.21 -19.95
C LEU A 510 9.95 15.35 -18.50
N SER A 511 8.63 15.27 -18.33
CA SER A 511 7.97 15.29 -17.03
C SER A 511 7.03 14.10 -16.86
N TRP A 512 7.11 13.45 -15.71
CA TRP A 512 6.31 12.26 -15.39
C TRP A 512 5.55 12.45 -14.09
N ASP A 513 4.35 11.88 -14.09
CA ASP A 513 3.47 11.85 -12.95
C ASP A 513 3.27 10.39 -12.56
N LEU A 514 3.76 10.05 -11.37
CA LEU A 514 3.69 8.71 -10.83
C LEU A 514 2.74 8.72 -9.64
N ALA A 515 1.91 7.68 -9.55
CA ALA A 515 1.19 7.40 -8.32
C ALA A 515 2.21 6.98 -7.25
N GLY A 516 2.07 7.54 -6.05
CA GLY A 516 2.87 7.15 -4.91
C GLY A 516 2.61 5.73 -4.46
N PHE A 517 3.33 5.33 -3.41
CA PHE A 517 3.16 4.06 -2.69
C PHE A 517 3.58 2.81 -3.46
N ASP A 518 3.70 2.86 -4.78
CA ASP A 518 4.18 1.71 -5.55
C ASP A 518 5.63 1.34 -5.17
N PRO A 519 5.90 0.10 -4.70
CA PRO A 519 7.24 -0.36 -4.36
C PRO A 519 8.23 -0.30 -5.54
N GLY A 520 7.71 -0.28 -6.78
CA GLY A 520 8.48 -0.14 -8.01
C GLY A 520 8.79 1.30 -8.42
N THR A 521 8.26 2.32 -7.74
CA THR A 521 8.52 3.72 -8.07
C THR A 521 10.01 4.06 -8.09
N PRO A 522 10.85 3.69 -7.10
CA PRO A 522 12.29 3.97 -7.14
C PRO A 522 12.97 3.44 -8.40
N ARG A 523 12.72 2.18 -8.77
CA ARG A 523 13.22 1.59 -10.03
C ARG A 523 12.74 2.35 -11.26
N ILE A 524 11.47 2.74 -11.34
CA ILE A 524 10.93 3.52 -12.48
C ILE A 524 11.69 4.86 -12.59
N ILE A 525 11.92 5.55 -11.47
CA ILE A 525 12.66 6.81 -11.44
C ILE A 525 14.10 6.59 -11.93
N GLN A 526 14.77 5.51 -11.53
CA GLN A 526 16.12 5.19 -11.99
C GLN A 526 16.16 4.87 -13.50
N MET A 527 15.20 4.11 -14.03
CA MET A 527 15.07 3.85 -15.48
C MET A 527 14.78 5.13 -16.26
N LEU A 528 13.95 6.03 -15.70
CA LEU A 528 13.77 7.37 -16.24
C LEU A 528 15.10 8.11 -16.23
N ALA A 529 15.90 8.06 -15.16
CA ALA A 529 17.20 8.73 -15.09
C ALA A 529 18.18 8.28 -16.20
N THR A 530 18.19 7.00 -16.53
CA THR A 530 19.07 6.42 -17.57
C THR A 530 18.52 6.54 -19.00
N GLY A 531 17.21 6.75 -19.16
CA GLY A 531 16.56 6.82 -20.47
C GLY A 531 16.18 5.45 -21.04
N GLU A 532 15.92 4.48 -20.16
CA GLU A 532 15.48 3.13 -20.52
C GLU A 532 13.97 3.01 -20.75
N LEU A 533 13.22 4.10 -20.53
CA LEU A 533 11.75 4.18 -20.68
C LEU A 533 11.34 5.12 -21.81
#